data_AF-A0A6P1YD39-F1
#
_entry.id   AF-A0A6P1YD39-F1
#
_cell.length_a   1.000
_cell.length_b   1.000
_cell.length_c   1.000
_cell.angle_alpha   90.00
_cell.angle_beta   90.00
_cell.angle_gamma   90.00
#
_symmetry.space_group_name_H-M   'P 1'
#
loop_
_entity.id
_entity.type
_entity.pdbx_description
1 polymer ?
#
loop_
_entity_poly.entity_id
_entity_poly.type
_entity_poly.pdbx_seq_one_letter_code
_entity_poly.pdbx_strand_id
1 'polypeptide(L)'
;MYKLKKGTDSLYLGKGLFFYSNKTYSEEDLKEVSEKAKEKYFEEIKLEKEQGKLGFIVDETYTEESLKKMVKAEQEKVLKSLGLNPKEYKNESERIKAILSTIKAGE
;
A
#
# COMPACT_ATOMS: atom_id res chain seq x y z
N MET A 1 0.49 -14.54 7.08
CA MET A 1 1.68 -14.20 6.28
C MET A 1 2.65 -13.45 7.18
N TYR A 2 3.92 -13.37 6.80
CA TYR A 2 4.98 -12.79 7.62
C TYR A 2 5.79 -11.78 6.81
N LYS A 3 6.30 -10.75 7.47
CA LYS A 3 7.23 -9.78 6.89
C LYS A 3 8.40 -9.56 7.86
N LEU A 4 9.56 -9.15 7.35
CA LEU A 4 10.65 -8.70 8.24
C LEU A 4 10.25 -7.44 8.99
N LYS A 5 10.58 -7.40 10.28
CA LYS A 5 10.39 -6.23 11.14
C LYS A 5 11.14 -5.03 10.60
N LYS A 6 10.54 -3.84 10.77
CA LYS A 6 11.10 -2.55 10.35
C LYS A 6 12.51 -2.36 10.93
N GLY A 7 13.50 -2.06 10.07
CA GLY A 7 14.90 -1.88 10.45
C GLY A 7 15.87 -2.98 9.99
N THR A 8 15.37 -4.04 9.34
CA THR A 8 16.20 -5.10 8.74
C THR A 8 15.94 -5.20 7.24
N ASP A 9 16.76 -4.56 6.40
CA ASP A 9 16.62 -4.59 4.93
C ASP A 9 16.75 -5.99 4.33
N SER A 10 17.64 -6.80 4.92
CA SER A 10 17.81 -8.19 4.60
C SER A 10 18.21 -8.99 5.83
N LEU A 11 17.74 -10.23 5.91
CA LEU A 11 18.04 -11.16 6.99
C LEU A 11 18.62 -12.43 6.39
N TYR A 12 19.80 -12.81 6.86
CA TYR A 12 20.42 -14.10 6.55
C TYR A 12 20.42 -14.97 7.81
N LEU A 13 19.79 -16.14 7.73
CA LEU A 13 19.66 -17.08 8.87
C LEU A 13 20.59 -18.30 8.77
N GLY A 14 21.53 -18.30 7.82
CA GLY A 14 22.35 -19.48 7.52
C GLY A 14 21.63 -20.47 6.61
N LYS A 15 22.34 -21.51 6.14
CA LYS A 15 21.82 -22.57 5.25
C LYS A 15 21.22 -22.08 3.91
N GLY A 16 21.63 -20.90 3.44
CA GLY A 16 21.11 -20.31 2.19
C GLY A 16 19.75 -19.63 2.34
N LEU A 17 19.24 -19.45 3.57
CA LEU A 17 17.98 -18.75 3.82
C LEU A 17 18.20 -17.24 3.86
N PHE A 18 17.77 -16.55 2.80
CA PHE A 18 17.82 -15.10 2.65
C PHE A 18 16.41 -14.51 2.58
N PHE A 19 16.15 -13.53 3.43
CA PHE A 19 14.90 -12.81 3.51
C PHE A 19 15.11 -11.32 3.27
N TYR A 20 14.13 -10.65 2.69
CA TYR A 20 14.18 -9.25 2.30
C TYR A 20 12.98 -8.50 2.85
N SER A 21 13.20 -7.25 3.28
CA SER A 21 12.17 -6.39 3.88
C SER A 21 11.02 -6.07 2.95
N ASN A 22 11.27 -6.07 1.64
CA ASN A 22 10.26 -5.78 0.61
C ASN A 22 9.50 -7.04 0.13
N LYS A 23 9.64 -8.17 0.83
CA LYS A 23 8.92 -9.41 0.52
C LYS A 23 8.07 -9.86 1.69
N THR A 24 6.97 -10.51 1.36
CA THR A 24 6.12 -11.23 2.31
C THR A 24 6.34 -12.72 2.14
N TYR A 25 6.27 -13.43 3.25
CA TYR A 25 6.58 -14.85 3.36
C TYR A 25 5.38 -15.59 3.93
N SER A 26 5.09 -16.76 3.40
CA SER A 26 4.06 -17.65 3.95
C SER A 26 4.64 -18.49 5.08
N GLU A 27 3.79 -19.19 5.81
CA GLU A 27 4.25 -20.10 6.86
C GLU A 27 5.14 -21.22 6.30
N GLU A 28 4.87 -21.65 5.06
CA GLU A 28 5.69 -22.59 4.29
C GLU A 28 7.09 -22.05 3.98
N ASP A 29 7.22 -20.79 3.55
CA ASP A 29 8.53 -20.16 3.30
C ASP A 29 9.37 -20.06 4.59
N LEU A 30 8.70 -19.92 5.74
CA LEU A 30 9.33 -19.87 7.05
C LEU A 30 9.41 -21.24 7.73
N LYS A 31 9.08 -22.35 7.07
CA LYS A 31 9.09 -23.68 7.69
C LYS A 31 10.47 -24.09 8.19
N GLU A 32 11.53 -23.62 7.52
CA GLU A 32 12.92 -23.86 7.92
C GLU A 32 13.46 -22.83 8.92
N VAL A 33 12.70 -21.77 9.21
CA VAL A 33 13.06 -20.73 10.18
C VAL A 33 12.63 -21.16 11.57
N SER A 34 13.55 -21.21 12.52
CA SER A 34 13.23 -21.51 13.92
C SER A 34 12.26 -20.48 14.51
N GLU A 35 11.35 -20.91 15.39
CA GLU A 35 10.35 -20.03 16.03
C GLU A 35 10.97 -18.80 16.70
N LYS A 36 12.09 -18.97 17.40
CA LYS A 36 12.86 -17.86 17.98
C LYS A 36 13.28 -16.80 16.96
N ALA A 37 13.63 -17.22 15.74
CA ALA A 37 13.99 -16.31 14.67
C ALA A 37 12.73 -15.67 14.04
N LYS A 38 11.64 -16.42 13.92
CA LYS A 38 10.33 -15.87 13.50
C LYS A 38 9.89 -14.74 14.43
N GLU A 39 9.82 -14.97 15.73
CA GLU A 39 9.38 -13.94 16.69
C GLU A 39 10.34 -12.74 16.77
N LYS A 40 11.65 -12.99 16.59
CA LYS A 40 12.67 -11.94 16.67
C LYS A 40 12.69 -11.04 15.44
N TYR A 41 12.62 -11.62 14.24
CA TYR A 41 12.86 -10.90 13.00
C TYR A 41 11.63 -10.71 12.12
N PHE A 42 10.59 -11.52 12.31
CA PHE A 42 9.38 -11.46 11.52
C PHE A 42 8.22 -10.94 12.36
N GLU A 43 7.31 -10.25 11.68
CA GLU A 43 6.00 -9.88 12.21
C GLU A 43 4.93 -10.62 11.41
N GLU A 44 3.96 -11.21 12.10
CA GLU A 44 2.80 -11.78 11.45
C GLU A 44 1.91 -10.65 10.95
N ILE A 45 1.78 -10.57 9.63
CA ILE A 45 0.79 -9.73 9.00
C ILE A 45 -0.47 -10.56 8.79
N LYS A 46 -1.55 -10.17 9.48
CA LYS A 46 -2.88 -10.55 9.06
C LYS A 46 -3.13 -9.80 7.76
N LEU A 47 -3.11 -10.54 6.65
CA LEU A 47 -3.83 -10.12 5.46
C LEU A 47 -5.30 -10.11 5.86
N GLU A 48 -5.74 -9.00 6.46
CA GLU A 48 -7.12 -8.61 6.25
C GLU A 48 -7.29 -8.61 4.74
N LYS A 49 -8.15 -9.51 4.25
CA LYS A 49 -8.68 -9.45 2.90
C LYS A 49 -9.53 -8.18 2.81
N GLU A 50 -8.91 -7.01 2.89
CA GLU A 50 -9.37 -5.88 2.09
C GLU A 50 -9.15 -6.31 0.64
N GLN A 51 -10.22 -6.79 0.01
CA GLN A 51 -10.33 -6.73 -1.45
C GLN A 51 -10.06 -5.28 -1.86
N GLY A 52 -8.83 -4.93 -2.24
CA GLY A 52 -8.57 -3.58 -2.75
C GLY A 52 -7.18 -2.98 -2.64
N LYS A 53 -6.23 -3.52 -1.87
CA LYS A 53 -4.87 -2.93 -1.81
C LYS A 53 -3.95 -3.48 -2.91
N LEU A 54 -4.21 -3.04 -4.14
CA LEU A 54 -3.11 -2.46 -4.94
C LEU A 54 -2.45 -1.40 -4.06
N GLY A 55 -1.12 -1.37 -3.99
CA GLY A 55 -0.35 -0.54 -3.06
C GLY A 55 -0.52 0.96 -3.24
N PHE A 56 -1.69 1.48 -2.89
CA PHE A 56 -1.90 2.89 -2.59
C PHE A 56 -1.70 3.02 -1.09
N ILE A 57 -0.51 3.48 -0.74
CA ILE A 57 -0.24 4.12 0.54
C ILE A 57 -1.25 5.28 0.62
N VAL A 58 -2.36 5.07 1.32
CA VAL A 58 -3.28 6.13 1.75
C VAL A 58 -2.60 6.84 2.93
N ASP A 59 -1.46 7.45 2.64
CA ASP A 59 -0.69 8.31 3.54
C ASP A 59 0.10 9.37 2.75
N GLU A 60 0.25 9.20 1.43
CA GLU A 60 0.62 10.32 0.57
C GLU A 60 -0.63 11.15 0.30
N THR A 61 -0.71 12.32 0.94
CA THR A 61 -1.54 13.45 0.52
C THR A 61 -1.63 13.44 -1.01
N TYR A 62 -2.82 13.22 -1.59
CA TYR A 62 -2.97 13.30 -3.04
C TYR A 62 -2.53 14.71 -3.46
N THR A 63 -1.35 14.86 -4.05
CA THR A 63 -0.85 16.14 -4.55
C THR A 63 -1.29 16.32 -6.00
N GLU A 64 -1.34 17.57 -6.47
CA GLU A 64 -1.68 17.86 -7.87
C GLU A 64 -0.77 17.09 -8.85
N GLU A 65 0.52 16.97 -8.52
CA GLU A 65 1.50 16.24 -9.33
C GLU A 65 1.23 14.74 -9.39
N SER A 66 0.86 14.13 -8.26
CA SER A 66 0.50 12.70 -8.21
C SER A 66 -0.80 12.44 -8.96
N LEU A 67 -1.79 13.32 -8.84
CA LEU A 67 -3.06 13.21 -9.55
C LEU A 67 -2.92 13.44 -11.07
N LYS A 68 -2.01 14.32 -11.51
CA LYS A 68 -1.67 14.49 -12.93
C LYS A 68 -0.99 13.27 -13.54
N LYS A 69 -0.27 12.49 -12.75
CA LYS A 69 0.35 11.22 -13.19
C LYS A 69 -0.66 10.07 -13.28
N MET A 70 -1.84 10.22 -12.67
CA MET A 70 -2.89 9.20 -12.72
C MET A 70 -3.64 9.24 -14.05
N VAL A 71 -3.94 8.06 -14.59
CA VAL A 71 -4.85 7.95 -15.74
C VAL A 71 -6.28 8.31 -15.33
N LYS A 72 -7.10 8.75 -16.29
CA LYS A 72 -8.50 9.11 -16.08
C LYS A 72 -9.26 8.11 -15.19
N ALA A 73 -9.14 6.81 -15.46
CA ALA A 73 -9.85 5.78 -14.70
C ALA A 73 -9.47 5.76 -13.19
N GLU A 74 -8.21 6.08 -12.86
CA GLU A 74 -7.74 6.14 -11.47
C GLU A 74 -8.26 7.40 -10.78
N GLN A 75 -8.23 8.56 -11.45
CA GLN A 75 -8.84 9.79 -10.93
C GLN A 75 -10.35 9.62 -10.67
N GLU A 76 -11.06 8.91 -11.55
CA GLU A 76 -12.48 8.62 -11.38
C GLU A 76 -12.76 7.69 -10.19
N LYS A 77 -11.86 6.75 -9.89
CA LYS A 77 -11.96 5.92 -8.68
C LYS A 77 -11.76 6.76 -7.42
N VAL A 78 -10.77 7.65 -7.41
CA VAL A 78 -10.51 8.55 -6.27
C VAL A 78 -11.73 9.43 -6.01
N LEU A 79 -12.32 10.02 -7.05
CA LEU A 79 -13.56 10.80 -6.93
C LEU A 79 -14.69 9.97 -6.30
N LYS A 80 -14.90 8.73 -6.77
CA LYS A 80 -15.91 7.83 -6.19
C LYS A 80 -15.63 7.51 -4.72
N SER A 81 -14.37 7.26 -4.36
CA SER A 81 -13.97 7.02 -2.97
C SER A 81 -14.21 8.24 -2.07
N LEU A 82 -14.15 9.45 -2.64
CA LEU A 82 -14.47 10.70 -1.96
C LEU A 82 -15.98 11.03 -1.97
N GLY A 83 -16.84 10.14 -2.48
CA GLY A 83 -18.29 10.35 -2.57
C GLY A 83 -18.70 11.32 -3.68
N LEU A 84 -17.79 11.69 -4.58
CA LEU A 84 -18.04 12.58 -5.71
C LEU A 84 -18.38 11.78 -6.97
N ASN A 85 -19.20 12.38 -7.84
CA ASN A 85 -19.59 11.76 -9.10
C ASN A 85 -18.61 12.17 -10.23
N PRO A 86 -17.79 11.24 -10.76
CA PRO A 86 -16.80 11.57 -11.78
C PRO A 86 -17.38 12.08 -13.10
N LYS A 87 -18.67 11.83 -13.36
CA LYS A 87 -19.38 12.31 -14.55
C LYS A 87 -19.59 13.83 -14.56
N GLU A 88 -19.51 14.48 -13.41
CA GLU A 88 -19.67 15.94 -13.30
C GLU A 88 -18.39 16.68 -13.71
N TYR A 89 -17.24 15.98 -13.69
CA TYR A 89 -15.93 16.54 -14.00
C TYR A 89 -15.45 16.03 -15.36
N LYS A 90 -15.63 16.85 -16.39
CA LYS A 90 -15.36 16.47 -17.79
C LYS A 90 -13.86 16.46 -18.09
N ASN A 91 -13.13 17.42 -17.52
CA ASN A 91 -11.71 17.61 -17.76
C ASN A 91 -10.85 17.06 -16.62
N GLU A 92 -9.62 16.69 -16.93
CA GLU A 92 -8.64 16.24 -15.95
C GLU A 92 -8.45 17.26 -14.82
N SER A 93 -8.22 18.53 -15.15
CA SER A 93 -8.01 19.58 -14.15
C SER A 93 -9.19 19.76 -13.20
N GLU A 94 -10.43 19.55 -13.68
CA GLU A 94 -11.63 19.63 -12.83
C GLU A 94 -11.70 18.45 -11.85
N ARG A 95 -11.34 17.24 -12.30
CA ARG A 95 -11.25 16.04 -11.44
C ARG A 95 -10.21 16.24 -10.35
N ILE A 96 -9.01 16.66 -10.74
CA ILE A 96 -7.88 16.88 -9.82
C ILE A 96 -8.23 17.93 -8.77
N LYS A 97 -8.79 19.08 -9.20
CA LYS A 97 -9.19 20.15 -8.29
C LYS A 97 -10.28 19.71 -7.32
N ALA A 98 -11.25 18.92 -7.77
CA ALA A 98 -12.30 18.39 -6.92
C ALA A 98 -11.75 17.42 -5.86
N ILE A 99 -10.86 16.51 -6.26
CA ILE A 99 -10.17 15.59 -5.35
C ILE A 99 -9.41 16.38 -4.27
N LEU A 100 -8.58 17.34 -4.68
CA LEU A 100 -7.78 18.18 -3.77
C LEU A 100 -8.66 18.99 -2.82
N SER A 101 -9.75 19.57 -3.33
CA SER A 101 -10.66 20.40 -2.53
C SER A 101 -11.41 19.58 -1.48
N THR A 102 -11.81 18.35 -1.80
CA THR A 102 -12.52 17.48 -0.85
C THR A 102 -11.60 16.95 0.22
N ILE A 103 -10.34 16.62 -0.12
CA ILE A 103 -9.34 16.20 0.86
C ILE A 103 -9.04 17.35 1.84
N LYS A 104 -8.83 18.56 1.32
CA LYS A 104 -8.55 19.75 2.15
C LYS A 104 -9.73 20.19 3.01
N ALA A 105 -10.97 19.87 2.62
CA ALA A 105 -12.17 20.19 3.39
C ALA A 105 -12.48 19.17 4.50
N GLY A 106 -11.80 18.03 4.52
CA GLY A 106 -11.95 16.97 5.53
C GLY A 106 -10.93 17.03 6.67
N GLU A 107 -9.98 17.98 6.63
CA GLU A 107 -9.10 18.38 7.75
C GLU A 107 -9.77 19.45 8.61
#